data_AF-A0A2T6IZV1-F1
#
_entry.id   AF-A0A2T6IZV1-F1
#
_cell.length_a   1.000
_cell.length_b   1.000
_cell.length_c   1.000
_cell.angle_alpha   90.00
_cell.angle_beta   90.00
_cell.angle_gamma   90.00
#
_symmetry.space_group_name_H-M   'P 1'
#
loop_
_entity.id
_entity.type
_entity.pdbx_description
1 polymer ?
#
loop_
_entity_poly.entity_id
_entity_poly.type
_entity_poly.pdbx_seq_one_letter_code
_entity_poly.pdbx_strand_id
1 'polypeptide(L)'
;MNAMNKPVFEALLTHASPDLSAEDMQTPPEILNGVYSTYLFLDVRPEEADEFSQTVESVQDASLRTTLHHGVAIHHAGLSPHDRAVSARLFEKGFVRVLVATATLAWGMNLPARLVVVKGTEYYDAETNRYKDFPITDLLQMIGRAGRPQFDSQAVAVIFCHEPKKNFYKRFLYQPFPVESCLLNVLAEHLNAEIVGGTIQTKQQAIEYLTWTYFFRRLTSNPSYYDPSLMIQDFTSSFASRGDRLQASAVRQRRAAIAAFVDKAVCEALDELLEASALRLRFPTAEEKSQAVTGGDATQADAVTRRLRHSADADEQDGEQDEEERGQEARAIRAELSALSEEKKPARRGRGRKTCEGRDIFEEEDDGPTSLEPVLESTPLGRIACVNYISPKSAKMLSDALRPAQAEEENRRLSFVDIVKLLADVPEYKQMPV
;
A
#
# COMPACT_ATOMS: atom_id res chain seq x y z
N MET A 1 -23.76 7.50 -17.84
CA MET A 1 -23.22 6.37 -18.64
C MET A 1 -23.76 6.33 -20.08
N ASN A 2 -25.05 6.56 -20.35
CA ASN A 2 -25.60 6.44 -21.72
C ASN A 2 -24.93 7.33 -22.77
N ALA A 3 -24.48 8.53 -22.38
CA ALA A 3 -23.73 9.44 -23.26
C ALA A 3 -22.39 8.85 -23.77
N MET A 4 -21.82 7.84 -23.10
CA MET A 4 -20.55 7.20 -23.49
C MET A 4 -20.75 6.01 -24.43
N ASN A 5 -21.97 5.47 -24.59
CA ASN A 5 -22.21 4.27 -25.39
C ASN A 5 -21.90 4.50 -26.88
N LYS A 6 -22.38 5.63 -27.43
CA LYS A 6 -22.17 5.99 -28.84
C LYS A 6 -20.69 6.27 -29.14
N PRO A 7 -19.97 7.10 -28.34
CA PRO A 7 -18.54 7.29 -28.51
C PRO A 7 -17.70 6.01 -28.39
N VAL A 8 -18.07 5.09 -27.49
CA VAL A 8 -17.39 3.79 -27.37
C VAL A 8 -17.54 2.98 -28.65
N PHE A 9 -18.76 2.93 -29.20
CA PHE A 9 -19.02 2.23 -30.46
C PHE A 9 -18.28 2.87 -31.64
N GLU A 10 -18.28 4.20 -31.74
CA GLU A 10 -17.51 4.94 -32.75
C GLU A 10 -16.00 4.66 -32.63
N ALA A 11 -15.46 4.57 -31.41
CA ALA A 11 -14.06 4.23 -31.18
C ALA A 11 -13.73 2.80 -31.61
N LEU A 12 -14.63 1.84 -31.38
CA LEU A 12 -14.50 0.47 -31.87
C LEU A 12 -14.43 0.46 -33.41
N LEU A 13 -15.36 1.14 -34.09
CA LEU A 13 -15.36 1.18 -35.56
C LEU A 13 -14.10 1.85 -36.14
N THR A 14 -13.63 2.94 -35.51
CA THR A 14 -12.52 3.74 -36.03
C THR A 14 -11.16 3.04 -35.85
N HIS A 15 -10.97 2.32 -34.76
CA HIS A 15 -9.64 1.81 -34.37
C HIS A 15 -9.50 0.27 -34.42
N ALA A 16 -10.59 -0.48 -34.56
CA ALA A 16 -10.53 -1.95 -34.54
C ALA A 16 -9.98 -2.57 -35.83
N SER A 17 -10.11 -1.94 -37.01
CA SER A 17 -9.49 -2.43 -38.25
C SER A 17 -9.36 -1.35 -39.35
N PRO A 18 -8.26 -1.31 -40.12
CA PRO A 18 -8.13 -0.50 -41.33
C PRO A 18 -8.93 -1.07 -42.53
N ASP A 19 -9.46 -2.30 -42.42
CA ASP A 19 -10.18 -3.01 -43.49
C ASP A 19 -11.71 -2.93 -43.39
N LEU A 20 -12.27 -2.22 -42.40
CA LEU A 20 -13.71 -1.93 -42.37
C LEU A 20 -14.02 -0.93 -43.48
N SER A 21 -14.77 -1.37 -44.49
CA SER A 21 -15.14 -0.53 -45.62
C SER A 21 -16.01 0.66 -45.15
N ALA A 22 -15.90 1.81 -45.82
CA ALA A 22 -16.74 2.97 -45.52
C ALA A 22 -18.25 2.69 -45.66
N GLU A 23 -18.62 1.60 -46.35
CA GLU A 23 -20.00 1.11 -46.49
C GLU A 23 -20.52 0.47 -45.19
N ASP A 24 -19.68 -0.25 -44.44
CA ASP A 24 -20.02 -0.81 -43.12
C ASP A 24 -20.20 0.29 -42.05
N MET A 25 -19.59 1.45 -42.25
CA MET A 25 -19.71 2.62 -41.36
C MET A 25 -20.97 3.48 -41.63
N GLN A 26 -21.64 3.33 -42.78
CA GLN A 26 -22.74 4.21 -43.21
C GLN A 26 -24.13 3.79 -42.73
N THR A 27 -24.30 2.61 -42.11
CA THR A 27 -25.58 2.25 -41.51
C THR A 27 -25.83 3.10 -40.26
N PRO A 28 -26.86 3.97 -40.25
CA PRO A 28 -27.11 4.84 -39.10
C PRO A 28 -27.43 4.00 -37.85
N PRO A 29 -27.00 4.44 -36.65
CA PRO A 29 -27.37 3.81 -35.39
C PRO A 29 -28.82 4.19 -35.05
N GLU A 30 -29.78 3.72 -35.84
CA GLU A 30 -31.15 3.65 -35.35
C GLU A 30 -31.23 2.49 -34.37
N ILE A 31 -31.50 2.86 -33.12
CA ILE A 31 -31.84 1.97 -32.02
C ILE A 31 -33.18 1.32 -32.37
N LEU A 32 -33.17 0.32 -33.25
CA LEU A 32 -34.29 -0.55 -33.52
C LEU A 32 -34.08 -1.83 -32.71
N ASN A 33 -34.63 -1.84 -31.50
CA ASN A 33 -35.09 -3.06 -30.82
C ASN A 33 -34.07 -4.21 -30.69
N GLY A 34 -32.84 -3.93 -30.28
CA GLY A 34 -31.98 -4.98 -29.70
C GLY A 34 -31.39 -5.99 -30.68
N VAL A 35 -31.29 -5.67 -31.97
CA VAL A 35 -30.56 -6.51 -32.94
C VAL A 35 -29.49 -5.64 -33.60
N TYR A 36 -28.25 -5.73 -33.12
CA TYR A 36 -27.09 -5.26 -33.90
C TYR A 36 -27.00 -6.11 -35.17
N SER A 37 -26.67 -5.50 -36.31
CA SER A 37 -26.37 -6.21 -37.56
C SER A 37 -25.46 -7.40 -37.28
N THR A 38 -25.95 -8.61 -37.56
CA THR A 38 -25.78 -9.79 -36.70
C THR A 38 -24.38 -10.41 -36.67
N TYR A 39 -23.43 -9.91 -37.48
CA TYR A 39 -22.11 -10.55 -37.65
C TYR A 39 -20.92 -9.57 -37.70
N LEU A 40 -21.11 -8.27 -37.42
CA LEU A 40 -20.06 -7.26 -37.61
C LEU A 40 -18.76 -7.58 -36.83
N PHE A 41 -18.89 -8.25 -35.69
CA PHE A 41 -17.77 -8.59 -34.80
C PHE A 41 -17.42 -10.08 -34.79
N LEU A 42 -18.05 -10.87 -35.66
CA LEU A 42 -17.80 -12.31 -35.77
C LEU A 42 -16.80 -12.54 -36.90
N ASP A 43 -15.71 -13.25 -36.62
CA ASP A 43 -14.68 -13.57 -37.61
C ASP A 43 -14.45 -15.09 -37.61
N VAL A 44 -15.46 -15.81 -38.13
CA VAL A 44 -15.47 -17.28 -38.15
C VAL A 44 -15.40 -17.74 -39.59
N ARG A 45 -14.32 -18.43 -39.95
CA ARG A 45 -14.17 -19.04 -41.26
C ARG A 45 -15.14 -20.22 -41.39
N PRO A 46 -15.63 -20.54 -42.60
CA PRO A 46 -16.59 -21.65 -42.80
C PRO A 46 -16.09 -22.99 -42.25
N GLU A 47 -14.78 -23.23 -42.29
CA GLU A 47 -14.14 -24.45 -41.79
C GLU A 47 -14.16 -24.57 -40.24
N GLU A 48 -14.30 -23.44 -39.54
CA GLU A 48 -14.26 -23.35 -38.07
C GLU A 48 -15.65 -23.13 -37.47
N ALA A 49 -16.68 -23.02 -38.31
CA ALA A 49 -18.06 -22.74 -37.89
C ALA A 49 -18.64 -23.83 -36.98
N ASP A 50 -18.31 -25.09 -37.24
CA ASP A 50 -18.76 -26.22 -36.43
C ASP A 50 -18.10 -26.22 -35.04
N GLU A 51 -16.79 -25.95 -34.97
CA GLU A 51 -16.06 -25.84 -33.70
C GLU A 51 -16.59 -24.66 -32.87
N PHE A 52 -16.84 -23.52 -33.52
CA PHE A 52 -17.41 -22.34 -32.89
C PHE A 52 -18.79 -22.64 -32.31
N SER A 53 -19.68 -23.24 -33.11
CA SER A 53 -21.05 -23.54 -32.70
C SER A 53 -21.08 -24.51 -31.51
N GLN A 54 -20.29 -25.59 -31.56
CA GLN A 54 -20.17 -26.53 -30.43
C GLN A 54 -19.64 -25.86 -29.16
N THR A 55 -18.65 -24.97 -29.31
CA THR A 55 -18.10 -24.21 -28.18
C THR A 55 -19.13 -23.27 -27.58
N VAL A 56 -19.93 -22.58 -28.40
CA VAL A 56 -20.98 -21.65 -27.94
C VAL A 56 -22.14 -22.41 -27.30
N GLU A 57 -22.47 -23.61 -27.77
CA GLU A 57 -23.49 -24.47 -27.16
C GLU A 57 -23.09 -25.00 -25.77
N SER A 58 -21.79 -25.14 -25.49
CA SER A 58 -21.28 -25.57 -24.18
C SER A 58 -21.42 -24.51 -23.08
N VAL A 59 -21.67 -23.25 -23.45
CA VAL A 59 -21.80 -22.11 -22.51
C VAL A 59 -23.08 -22.24 -21.68
N GLN A 60 -22.94 -22.07 -20.37
CA GLN A 60 -24.06 -22.20 -19.43
C GLN A 60 -24.91 -20.93 -19.36
N ASP A 61 -24.26 -19.75 -19.39
CA ASP A 61 -24.97 -18.48 -19.31
C ASP A 61 -25.66 -18.11 -20.64
N ALA A 62 -26.98 -17.95 -20.59
CA ALA A 62 -27.79 -17.65 -21.77
C ALA A 62 -27.50 -16.27 -22.38
N SER A 63 -27.12 -15.29 -21.55
CA SER A 63 -26.79 -13.95 -22.02
C SER A 63 -25.46 -13.96 -22.78
N LEU A 64 -24.43 -14.61 -22.22
CA LEU A 64 -23.14 -14.79 -22.86
C LEU A 64 -23.29 -15.53 -24.19
N ARG A 65 -24.05 -16.63 -24.22
CA ARG A 65 -24.30 -17.40 -25.46
C ARG A 65 -24.90 -16.51 -26.55
N THR A 66 -25.90 -15.70 -26.18
CA THR A 66 -26.53 -14.75 -27.12
C THR A 66 -25.53 -13.73 -27.63
N THR A 67 -24.69 -13.15 -26.78
CA THR A 67 -23.69 -12.15 -27.20
C THR A 67 -22.58 -12.74 -28.05
N LEU A 68 -22.17 -13.99 -27.79
CA LEU A 68 -21.14 -14.69 -28.56
C LEU A 68 -21.57 -14.90 -30.02
N HIS A 69 -22.84 -15.21 -30.27
CA HIS A 69 -23.37 -15.30 -31.64
C HIS A 69 -23.29 -13.99 -32.44
N HIS A 70 -23.12 -12.85 -31.75
CA HIS A 70 -22.94 -11.53 -32.38
C HIS A 70 -21.47 -11.08 -32.40
N GLY A 71 -20.52 -11.93 -31.98
CA GLY A 71 -19.10 -11.61 -31.95
C GLY A 71 -18.65 -10.80 -30.74
N VAL A 72 -19.46 -10.78 -29.67
CA VAL A 72 -19.16 -10.05 -28.42
C VAL A 72 -19.05 -11.05 -27.26
N ALA A 73 -17.86 -11.16 -26.68
CA ALA A 73 -17.62 -11.94 -25.48
C ALA A 73 -17.77 -11.06 -24.22
N ILE A 74 -18.23 -11.67 -23.12
CA ILE A 74 -18.31 -11.05 -21.80
C ILE A 74 -17.40 -11.81 -20.84
N HIS A 75 -16.68 -11.08 -19.99
CA HIS A 75 -15.83 -11.65 -18.95
C HIS A 75 -15.92 -10.90 -17.62
N HIS A 76 -16.53 -11.53 -16.61
CA HIS A 76 -16.61 -10.99 -15.25
C HIS A 76 -16.54 -12.10 -14.19
N ALA A 77 -16.27 -11.74 -12.94
CA ALA A 77 -16.12 -12.70 -11.84
C ALA A 77 -17.39 -13.53 -11.54
N GLY A 78 -18.58 -13.00 -11.86
CA GLY A 78 -19.85 -13.72 -11.71
C GLY A 78 -20.14 -14.83 -12.73
N LEU A 79 -19.31 -15.03 -13.76
CA LEU A 79 -19.46 -16.14 -14.71
C LEU A 79 -18.86 -17.42 -14.15
N SER A 80 -19.37 -18.57 -14.61
CA SER A 80 -18.76 -19.86 -14.29
C SER A 80 -17.29 -19.91 -14.76
N PRO A 81 -16.38 -20.62 -14.08
CA PRO A 81 -15.00 -20.76 -14.53
C PRO A 81 -14.90 -21.33 -15.96
N HIS A 82 -15.84 -22.21 -16.32
CA HIS A 82 -15.94 -22.75 -17.67
C HIS A 82 -16.26 -21.66 -18.71
N ASP A 83 -17.30 -20.87 -18.47
CA ASP A 83 -17.72 -19.80 -19.39
C ASP A 83 -16.65 -18.72 -19.56
N ARG A 84 -15.93 -18.40 -18.48
CA ARG A 84 -14.77 -17.48 -18.53
C ARG A 84 -13.64 -18.01 -19.42
N ALA A 85 -13.33 -19.29 -19.31
CA ALA A 85 -12.33 -19.93 -20.15
C ALA A 85 -12.76 -19.97 -21.62
N VAL A 86 -14.04 -20.24 -21.88
CA VAL A 86 -14.59 -20.22 -23.25
C VAL A 86 -14.52 -18.81 -23.84
N SER A 87 -14.96 -17.78 -23.12
CA SER A 87 -14.95 -16.40 -23.62
C SER A 87 -13.53 -15.90 -23.90
N ALA A 88 -12.57 -16.21 -23.03
CA ALA A 88 -11.16 -15.90 -23.25
C ALA A 88 -10.58 -16.63 -24.48
N ARG A 89 -10.84 -17.93 -24.60
CA ARG A 89 -10.36 -18.76 -25.73
C ARG A 89 -10.91 -18.27 -27.07
N LEU A 90 -12.19 -17.94 -27.13
CA LEU A 90 -12.82 -17.43 -28.35
C LEU A 90 -12.22 -16.09 -28.78
N PHE A 91 -11.88 -15.22 -27.83
CA PHE A 91 -11.23 -13.94 -28.09
C PHE A 91 -9.77 -14.11 -28.53
N GLU A 92 -9.02 -14.99 -27.88
CA GLU A 92 -7.62 -15.31 -28.22
C GLU A 92 -7.50 -15.91 -29.63
N LYS A 93 -8.43 -16.80 -30.01
CA LYS A 93 -8.51 -17.36 -31.37
C LYS A 93 -8.94 -16.34 -32.43
N GLY A 94 -9.49 -15.19 -32.03
CA GLY A 94 -9.99 -14.14 -32.93
C GLY A 94 -11.40 -14.38 -33.48
N PHE A 95 -12.11 -15.44 -33.05
CA PHE A 95 -13.48 -15.71 -33.49
C PHE A 95 -14.46 -14.60 -33.09
N VAL A 96 -14.21 -14.00 -31.93
CA VAL A 96 -14.94 -12.82 -31.44
C VAL A 96 -14.00 -11.62 -31.42
N ARG A 97 -14.41 -10.50 -32.02
CA ARG A 97 -13.58 -9.30 -32.13
C ARG A 97 -13.65 -8.39 -30.92
N VAL A 98 -14.72 -8.50 -30.11
CA VAL A 98 -14.95 -7.64 -28.95
C VAL A 98 -15.04 -8.47 -27.68
N LEU A 99 -14.26 -8.09 -26.67
CA LEU A 99 -14.35 -8.63 -25.31
C LEU A 99 -14.70 -7.50 -24.34
N VAL A 100 -15.84 -7.64 -23.66
CA VAL A 100 -16.29 -6.73 -22.60
C VAL A 100 -15.93 -7.34 -21.25
N ALA A 101 -15.07 -6.65 -20.48
CA ALA A 101 -14.57 -7.17 -19.23
C ALA A 101 -14.71 -6.19 -18.06
N THR A 102 -14.81 -6.73 -16.84
CA THR A 102 -14.68 -5.94 -15.61
C THR A 102 -13.21 -5.63 -15.29
N ALA A 103 -12.98 -4.60 -14.47
CA ALA A 103 -11.64 -4.14 -14.09
C ALA A 103 -10.70 -5.26 -13.58
N THR A 104 -11.26 -6.28 -12.93
CA THR A 104 -10.53 -7.45 -12.43
C THR A 104 -9.76 -8.23 -13.50
N LEU A 105 -10.17 -8.14 -14.78
CA LEU A 105 -9.45 -8.79 -15.88
C LEU A 105 -8.05 -8.21 -16.08
N ALA A 106 -7.84 -6.93 -15.75
CA ALA A 106 -6.56 -6.25 -15.94
C ALA A 106 -5.41 -6.94 -15.17
N TRP A 107 -5.71 -7.57 -14.02
CA TRP A 107 -4.74 -8.27 -13.19
C TRP A 107 -4.69 -9.78 -13.43
N GLY A 108 -5.83 -10.40 -13.76
CA GLY A 108 -5.98 -11.85 -13.71
C GLY A 108 -5.63 -12.63 -14.98
N MET A 109 -5.56 -11.98 -16.15
CA MET A 109 -5.38 -12.70 -17.42
C MET A 109 -4.54 -11.91 -18.42
N ASN A 110 -3.71 -12.63 -19.19
CA ASN A 110 -2.89 -12.04 -20.24
C ASN A 110 -3.59 -12.13 -21.60
N LEU A 111 -4.61 -11.29 -21.80
CA LEU A 111 -5.30 -11.15 -23.09
C LEU A 111 -4.97 -9.79 -23.71
N PRO A 112 -3.89 -9.68 -24.51
CA PRO A 112 -3.56 -8.44 -25.19
C PRO A 112 -4.53 -8.18 -26.35
N ALA A 113 -4.91 -6.92 -26.53
CA ALA A 113 -5.83 -6.47 -27.56
C ALA A 113 -5.23 -5.29 -28.34
N ARG A 114 -5.53 -5.17 -29.63
CA ARG A 114 -5.07 -4.02 -30.44
C ARG A 114 -5.59 -2.68 -29.91
N LEU A 115 -6.86 -2.68 -29.52
CA LEU A 115 -7.59 -1.53 -29.00
C LEU A 115 -8.11 -1.87 -27.59
N VAL A 116 -7.83 -1.00 -26.63
CA VAL A 116 -8.47 -1.04 -25.31
C VAL A 116 -9.34 0.19 -25.14
N VAL A 117 -10.60 -0.02 -24.75
CA VAL A 117 -11.53 1.07 -24.44
C VAL A 117 -11.91 1.01 -22.98
N VAL A 118 -11.51 2.03 -22.21
CA VAL A 118 -11.91 2.19 -20.80
C VAL A 118 -13.18 3.03 -20.76
N LYS A 119 -14.31 2.36 -20.57
CA LYS A 119 -15.64 2.98 -20.51
C LYS A 119 -15.93 3.48 -19.09
N GLY A 120 -15.57 4.73 -18.81
CA GLY A 120 -15.75 5.34 -17.50
C GLY A 120 -14.59 5.02 -16.56
N THR A 121 -14.24 5.97 -15.69
CA THR A 121 -13.13 5.85 -14.74
C THR A 121 -13.58 5.77 -13.29
N GLU A 122 -14.83 5.40 -13.05
CA GLU A 122 -15.45 5.37 -11.72
C GLU A 122 -16.08 4.00 -11.47
N TYR A 123 -15.97 3.52 -10.23
CA TYR A 123 -16.67 2.33 -9.75
C TYR A 123 -17.51 2.68 -8.52
N TYR A 124 -18.56 1.90 -8.29
CA TYR A 124 -19.40 2.07 -7.12
C TYR A 124 -18.80 1.29 -5.94
N ASP A 125 -18.47 2.01 -4.87
CA ASP A 125 -18.00 1.42 -3.63
C ASP A 125 -19.18 1.18 -2.69
N ALA A 126 -19.43 -0.09 -2.38
CA ALA A 126 -20.52 -0.50 -1.51
C ALA A 126 -20.33 -0.10 -0.04
N GLU A 127 -19.08 0.06 0.41
CA GLU A 127 -18.79 0.43 1.80
C GLU A 127 -19.13 1.91 2.06
N THR A 128 -18.71 2.78 1.14
CA THR A 128 -18.95 4.22 1.26
C THR A 128 -20.23 4.69 0.58
N ASN A 129 -20.95 3.80 -0.11
CA ASN A 129 -22.14 4.07 -0.93
C ASN A 129 -21.93 5.22 -1.93
N ARG A 130 -20.72 5.37 -2.45
CA ARG A 130 -20.33 6.47 -3.34
C ARG A 130 -19.56 5.92 -4.54
N TYR A 131 -19.62 6.67 -5.64
CA TYR A 131 -18.73 6.42 -6.77
C TYR A 131 -17.34 6.94 -6.43
N LYS A 132 -16.36 6.06 -6.51
CA LYS A 132 -14.94 6.36 -6.36
C LYS A 132 -14.26 6.22 -7.71
N ASP A 133 -13.21 7.00 -7.93
CA ASP A 133 -12.37 6.86 -9.11
C ASP A 133 -11.53 5.58 -9.01
N PHE A 134 -11.29 4.93 -10.15
CA PHE A 134 -10.30 3.86 -10.22
C PHE A 134 -8.91 4.41 -9.84
N PRO A 135 -8.11 3.65 -9.08
CA PRO A 135 -6.72 4.01 -8.89
C PRO A 135 -6.00 4.00 -10.24
N ILE A 136 -5.03 4.91 -10.41
CA ILE A 136 -4.29 5.04 -11.67
C ILE A 136 -3.58 3.73 -12.03
N THR A 137 -3.15 2.95 -11.04
CA THR A 137 -2.53 1.63 -11.24
C THR A 137 -3.44 0.69 -12.01
N ASP A 138 -4.73 0.61 -11.66
CA ASP A 138 -5.69 -0.24 -12.35
C ASP A 138 -5.92 0.26 -13.78
N LEU A 139 -6.02 1.59 -13.95
CA LEU A 139 -6.15 2.19 -15.28
C LEU A 139 -4.93 1.91 -16.16
N LEU A 140 -3.72 2.00 -15.61
CA LEU A 140 -2.48 1.66 -16.30
C LEU A 140 -2.42 0.17 -16.66
N GLN A 141 -2.88 -0.72 -15.78
CA GLN A 141 -2.98 -2.16 -16.09
C GLN A 141 -3.97 -2.44 -17.21
N MET A 142 -5.12 -1.76 -17.24
CA MET A 142 -6.08 -1.87 -18.35
C MET A 142 -5.44 -1.42 -19.67
N ILE A 143 -4.80 -0.25 -19.67
CA ILE A 143 -4.14 0.31 -20.86
C ILE A 143 -2.95 -0.54 -21.30
N GLY A 144 -2.26 -1.18 -20.36
CA GLY A 144 -1.15 -2.10 -20.63
C GLY A 144 -1.56 -3.35 -21.41
N ARG A 145 -2.86 -3.64 -21.51
CA ARG A 145 -3.39 -4.69 -22.41
C ARG A 145 -3.48 -4.24 -23.86
N ALA A 146 -3.33 -2.94 -24.14
CA ALA A 146 -3.32 -2.41 -25.49
C ALA A 146 -1.97 -2.73 -26.17
N GLY A 147 -2.05 -3.35 -27.34
CA GLY A 147 -0.91 -3.78 -28.13
C GLY A 147 -0.63 -5.27 -27.97
N ARG A 148 -0.62 -5.99 -29.08
CA ARG A 148 -0.18 -7.38 -29.14
C ARG A 148 1.26 -7.41 -29.65
N PRO A 149 2.25 -7.75 -28.80
CA PRO A 149 3.61 -7.95 -29.26
C PRO A 149 3.62 -8.93 -30.43
N GLN A 150 4.40 -8.65 -31.48
CA GLN A 150 4.53 -9.44 -32.72
C GLN A 150 3.39 -9.30 -33.75
N PHE A 151 2.18 -8.89 -33.37
CA PHE A 151 1.04 -8.79 -34.30
C PHE A 151 0.75 -7.36 -34.76
N ASP A 152 0.82 -6.39 -33.84
CA ASP A 152 0.44 -5.00 -34.12
C ASP A 152 1.66 -4.07 -34.08
N SER A 153 1.76 -3.16 -35.06
CA SER A 153 2.78 -2.10 -35.10
C SER A 153 2.42 -0.90 -34.23
N GLN A 154 1.14 -0.72 -33.94
CA GLN A 154 0.59 0.37 -33.12
C GLN A 154 -0.51 -0.17 -32.22
N ALA A 155 -0.57 0.38 -31.01
CA ALA A 155 -1.60 0.12 -30.02
C ALA A 155 -2.40 1.40 -29.76
N VAL A 156 -3.71 1.27 -29.57
CA VAL A 156 -4.57 2.41 -29.24
C VAL A 156 -5.31 2.13 -27.94
N ALA A 157 -5.28 3.08 -27.02
CA ALA A 157 -6.09 3.06 -25.81
C ALA A 157 -6.98 4.30 -25.76
N VAL A 158 -8.28 4.11 -25.62
CA VAL A 158 -9.28 5.18 -25.54
C VAL A 158 -9.91 5.18 -24.16
N ILE A 159 -9.78 6.30 -23.45
CA ILE A 159 -10.28 6.44 -22.08
C ILE A 159 -11.41 7.45 -22.08
N PHE A 160 -12.59 7.02 -21.67
CA PHE A 160 -13.73 7.90 -21.46
C PHE A 160 -13.81 8.29 -19.98
N CYS A 161 -13.55 9.56 -19.68
CA CYS A 161 -13.63 10.12 -18.33
C CYS A 161 -14.49 11.38 -18.30
N HIS A 162 -14.82 11.85 -17.11
CA HIS A 162 -15.45 13.16 -16.92
C HIS A 162 -14.46 14.28 -17.32
N GLU A 163 -14.92 15.33 -18.01
CA GLU A 163 -14.07 16.41 -18.55
C GLU A 163 -13.07 17.01 -17.54
N PRO A 164 -13.44 17.37 -16.29
CA PRO A 164 -12.48 17.91 -15.32
C PRO A 164 -11.36 16.93 -14.94
N LYS A 165 -11.57 15.62 -15.09
CA LYS A 165 -10.58 14.57 -14.77
C LYS A 165 -9.65 14.27 -15.95
N LYS A 166 -9.94 14.77 -17.15
CA LYS A 166 -9.16 14.51 -18.37
C LYS A 166 -7.71 14.95 -18.24
N ASN A 167 -7.47 16.16 -17.72
CA ASN A 167 -6.11 16.67 -17.54
C ASN A 167 -5.33 15.90 -16.48
N PHE A 168 -6.01 15.42 -15.44
CA PHE A 168 -5.43 14.55 -14.42
C PHE A 168 -4.91 13.26 -15.06
N TYR A 169 -5.77 12.49 -15.75
CA TYR A 169 -5.36 11.25 -16.40
C TYR A 169 -4.31 11.48 -17.49
N LYS A 170 -4.47 12.52 -18.32
CA LYS A 170 -3.48 12.87 -19.35
C LYS A 170 -2.10 13.09 -18.73
N ARG A 171 -2.00 13.80 -17.61
CA ARG A 171 -0.71 14.04 -16.95
C ARG A 171 -0.06 12.74 -16.49
N PHE A 172 -0.81 11.86 -15.83
CA PHE A 172 -0.26 10.62 -15.25
C PHE A 172 -0.04 9.47 -16.24
N LEU A 173 -0.53 9.59 -17.47
CA LEU A 173 -0.19 8.65 -18.55
C LEU A 173 1.16 8.96 -19.20
N TYR A 174 1.55 10.25 -19.24
CA TYR A 174 2.82 10.68 -19.85
C TYR A 174 3.91 10.99 -18.82
N GLN A 175 3.54 11.22 -17.57
CA GLN A 175 4.47 11.44 -16.47
C GLN A 175 4.30 10.31 -15.46
N PRO A 176 5.41 9.76 -14.91
CA PRO A 176 5.33 8.73 -13.89
C PRO A 176 4.54 9.23 -12.68
N PHE A 177 3.69 8.37 -12.13
CA PHE A 177 2.91 8.69 -10.95
C PHE A 177 3.84 8.77 -9.72
N PRO A 178 3.82 9.86 -8.94
CA PRO A 178 4.63 9.94 -7.72
C PRO A 178 4.07 8.96 -6.68
N VAL A 179 4.83 7.91 -6.40
CA VAL A 179 4.47 6.92 -5.37
C VAL A 179 4.86 7.47 -4.01
N GLU A 180 3.89 7.63 -3.13
CA GLU A 180 4.09 8.02 -1.73
C GLU A 180 3.89 6.82 -0.81
N SER A 181 4.57 6.81 0.34
CA SER A 181 4.38 5.75 1.34
C SER A 181 3.08 5.93 2.12
N CYS A 182 2.35 4.84 2.36
CA CYS A 182 1.17 4.78 3.26
C CYS A 182 1.50 4.16 4.63
N LEU A 183 2.78 3.99 4.97
CA LEU A 183 3.23 3.25 6.17
C LEU A 183 2.65 3.82 7.48
N LEU A 184 2.47 5.14 7.57
CA LEU A 184 1.94 5.79 8.77
C LEU A 184 0.60 5.23 9.24
N ASN A 185 -0.26 4.82 8.30
CA ASN A 185 -1.60 4.32 8.62
C ASN A 185 -1.58 2.94 9.29
N VAL A 186 -0.52 2.17 9.07
CA VAL A 186 -0.37 0.76 9.52
C VAL A 186 0.88 0.61 10.40
N LEU A 187 1.44 1.72 10.87
CA LEU A 187 2.76 1.75 11.52
C LEU A 187 2.79 0.88 12.79
N ALA A 188 1.73 0.92 13.60
CA ALA A 188 1.63 0.14 14.83
C ALA A 188 1.75 -1.38 14.56
N GLU A 189 1.14 -1.88 13.49
CA GLU A 189 1.17 -3.31 13.15
C GLU A 189 2.56 -3.75 12.70
N HIS A 190 3.22 -2.96 11.86
CA HIS A 190 4.58 -3.22 11.41
C HIS A 190 5.58 -3.17 12.57
N LEU A 191 5.46 -2.20 13.48
CA LEU A 191 6.31 -2.13 14.66
C LEU A 191 6.08 -3.33 15.59
N ASN A 192 4.82 -3.74 15.80
CA ASN A 192 4.52 -4.92 16.60
C ASN A 192 5.16 -6.19 16.00
N ALA A 193 5.12 -6.35 14.67
CA ALA A 193 5.74 -7.49 14.00
C ALA A 193 7.26 -7.55 14.23
N GLU A 194 7.96 -6.41 14.13
CA GLU A 194 9.41 -6.34 14.36
C GLU A 194 9.80 -6.48 15.84
N ILE A 195 8.93 -6.07 16.77
CA ILE A 195 9.12 -6.28 18.21
C ILE A 195 8.91 -7.77 18.56
N VAL A 196 7.90 -8.41 17.97
CA VAL A 196 7.69 -9.87 18.09
C VAL A 196 8.85 -10.65 17.46
N GLY A 197 9.38 -10.17 16.34
CA GLY A 197 10.56 -10.71 15.68
C GLY A 197 11.87 -10.51 16.46
N GLY A 198 11.87 -9.65 17.48
CA GLY A 198 13.03 -9.33 18.30
C GLY A 198 14.03 -8.38 17.63
N THR A 199 13.71 -7.86 16.44
CA THR A 199 14.51 -6.85 15.72
C THR A 199 14.53 -5.53 16.50
N ILE A 200 13.39 -5.18 17.12
CA ILE A 200 13.20 -3.93 17.87
C ILE A 200 12.95 -4.27 19.34
N GLN A 201 13.81 -3.77 20.22
CA GLN A 201 13.73 -3.90 21.67
C GLN A 201 13.69 -2.55 22.37
N THR A 202 14.09 -1.47 21.70
CA THR A 202 14.06 -0.11 22.25
C THR A 202 13.36 0.85 21.30
N LYS A 203 12.88 1.98 21.84
CA LYS A 203 12.32 3.06 21.03
C LYS A 203 13.33 3.58 20.01
N GLN A 204 14.61 3.68 20.39
CA GLN A 204 15.66 4.14 19.49
C GLN A 204 15.84 3.21 18.28
N GLN A 205 15.75 1.88 18.51
CA GLN A 205 15.77 0.90 17.43
C GLN A 205 14.54 1.00 16.52
N ALA A 206 13.36 1.38 17.06
CA ALA A 206 12.17 1.63 16.25
C ALA A 206 12.35 2.85 15.32
N ILE A 207 12.95 3.93 15.83
CA ILE A 207 13.29 5.10 15.02
C ILE A 207 14.32 4.72 13.95
N GLU A 208 15.36 3.96 14.32
CA GLU A 208 16.36 3.48 13.37
C GLU A 208 15.72 2.60 12.28
N TYR A 209 14.84 1.67 12.65
CA TYR A 209 14.11 0.84 11.70
C TYR A 209 13.35 1.69 10.67
N LEU A 210 12.67 2.76 11.10
CA LEU A 210 11.98 3.66 10.18
C LEU A 210 12.93 4.35 9.19
N THR A 211 14.17 4.63 9.56
CA THR A 211 15.14 5.24 8.63
C THR A 211 15.44 4.36 7.40
N TRP A 212 15.23 3.04 7.50
CA TRP A 212 15.42 2.10 6.40
C TRP A 212 14.21 1.95 5.48
N THR A 213 13.08 2.57 5.82
CA THR A 213 11.83 2.42 5.07
C THR A 213 11.72 3.42 3.92
N TYR A 214 10.93 3.08 2.90
CA TYR A 214 10.57 4.00 1.82
C TYR A 214 9.89 5.27 2.33
N PHE A 215 9.13 5.16 3.44
CA PHE A 215 8.51 6.28 4.11
C PHE A 215 9.52 7.37 4.49
N PHE A 216 10.66 7.02 5.10
CA PHE A 216 11.66 8.00 5.50
C PHE A 216 12.31 8.69 4.30
N ARG A 217 12.56 7.95 3.21
CA ARG A 217 13.03 8.53 1.93
C ARG A 217 12.03 9.53 1.34
N ARG A 218 10.73 9.26 1.45
CA ARG A 218 9.68 10.16 0.97
C ARG A 218 9.41 11.33 1.90
N LEU A 219 9.53 11.15 3.21
CA LEU A 219 9.36 12.21 4.20
C LEU A 219 10.40 13.33 4.01
N THR A 220 11.64 12.97 3.67
CA THR A 220 12.71 13.94 3.37
C THR A 220 12.50 14.65 2.03
N SER A 221 11.96 13.94 1.03
CA SER A 221 11.73 14.48 -0.32
C SER A 221 10.46 15.36 -0.41
N ASN A 222 9.35 14.94 0.21
CA ASN A 222 8.05 15.60 0.17
C ASN A 222 7.38 15.61 1.57
N PRO A 223 7.92 16.38 2.54
CA PRO A 223 7.37 16.41 3.91
C PRO A 223 5.91 16.85 3.97
N SER A 224 5.53 17.79 3.09
CA SER A 224 4.20 18.40 3.03
C SER A 224 3.06 17.42 2.75
N TYR A 225 3.35 16.28 2.14
CA TYR A 225 2.34 15.25 1.90
C TYR A 225 1.91 14.56 3.19
N TYR A 226 2.83 14.41 4.15
CA TYR A 226 2.62 13.64 5.38
C TYR A 226 2.05 14.48 6.51
N ASP A 227 2.51 15.72 6.65
CA ASP A 227 1.96 16.66 7.62
C ASP A 227 2.03 18.09 7.06
N PRO A 228 0.90 18.81 6.94
CA PRO A 228 0.89 20.22 6.58
C PRO A 228 1.74 21.08 7.51
N SER A 229 1.97 20.68 8.76
CA SER A 229 2.83 21.41 9.70
C SER A 229 4.31 21.43 9.29
N LEU A 230 4.72 20.47 8.46
CA LEU A 230 6.04 20.39 7.85
C LEU A 230 6.18 21.30 6.62
N MET A 231 5.11 21.99 6.20
CA MET A 231 5.17 23.06 5.21
C MET A 231 5.88 24.28 5.80
N ILE A 232 7.18 24.41 5.50
CA ILE A 232 7.94 25.62 5.84
C ILE A 232 7.68 26.66 4.74
N GLN A 233 6.72 27.57 4.98
CA GLN A 233 6.38 28.67 4.06
C GLN A 233 7.54 29.69 3.84
N ASP A 234 8.61 29.65 4.64
CA ASP A 234 9.69 30.65 4.60
C ASP A 234 10.82 30.35 3.59
N PHE A 235 10.76 29.23 2.86
CA PHE A 235 11.89 28.79 2.03
C PHE A 235 11.90 29.36 0.61
N THR A 236 10.75 29.57 -0.03
CA THR A 236 10.71 29.98 -1.44
C THR A 236 10.83 31.50 -1.64
N SER A 237 10.40 32.30 -0.66
CA SER A 237 10.48 33.76 -0.72
C SER A 237 11.88 34.30 -0.36
N SER A 238 12.71 33.53 0.36
CA SER A 238 14.07 33.93 0.74
C SER A 238 15.18 33.31 -0.13
N PHE A 239 14.89 32.27 -0.92
CA PHE A 239 15.89 31.61 -1.79
C PHE A 239 16.53 32.55 -2.81
N ALA A 240 15.80 33.60 -3.24
CA ALA A 240 16.27 34.57 -4.22
C ALA A 240 17.13 35.70 -3.64
N SER A 241 17.23 35.84 -2.30
CA SER A 241 17.90 36.99 -1.70
C SER A 241 18.40 36.70 -0.29
N ARG A 242 19.72 36.47 -0.17
CA ARG A 242 20.59 36.65 1.04
C ARG A 242 21.08 35.38 1.77
N GLY A 243 22.32 34.99 1.45
CA GLY A 243 23.38 34.53 2.39
C GLY A 243 23.33 33.09 2.94
N ASP A 244 24.42 32.35 2.74
CA ASP A 244 24.66 30.96 3.20
C ASP A 244 24.35 30.68 4.68
N ARG A 245 24.47 31.68 5.56
CA ARG A 245 24.25 31.49 7.01
C ARG A 245 22.76 31.31 7.39
N LEU A 246 21.84 31.92 6.65
CA LEU A 246 20.40 31.73 6.88
C LEU A 246 19.93 30.38 6.30
N GLN A 247 20.56 29.93 5.22
CA GLN A 247 20.29 28.63 4.62
C GLN A 247 20.65 27.48 5.58
N ALA A 248 21.81 27.53 6.25
CA ALA A 248 22.21 26.50 7.22
C ALA A 248 21.26 26.40 8.42
N SER A 249 20.74 27.54 8.91
CA SER A 249 19.77 27.57 10.02
C SER A 249 18.43 26.97 9.61
N ALA A 250 17.98 27.25 8.38
CA ALA A 250 16.69 26.79 7.89
C ALA A 250 16.70 25.28 7.56
N VAL A 251 17.81 24.75 7.02
CA VAL A 251 18.01 23.30 6.83
C VAL A 251 18.01 22.57 8.18
N ARG A 252 18.68 23.11 9.19
CA ARG A 252 18.68 22.52 10.55
C ARG A 252 17.27 22.52 11.17
N GLN A 253 16.50 23.59 11.00
CA GLN A 253 15.13 23.65 11.50
C GLN A 253 14.22 22.64 10.81
N ARG A 254 14.39 22.43 9.50
CA ARG A 254 13.67 21.40 8.75
C ARG A 254 13.99 19.99 9.25
N ARG A 255 15.26 19.69 9.46
CA ARG A 255 15.70 18.38 9.96
C ARG A 255 15.18 18.12 11.38
N ALA A 256 15.24 19.12 12.25
CA ALA A 256 14.69 19.01 13.61
C ALA A 256 13.17 18.79 13.60
N ALA A 257 12.44 19.45 12.71
CA ALA A 257 11.00 19.25 12.55
C ALA A 257 10.66 17.83 12.05
N ILE A 258 11.40 17.33 11.05
CA ILE A 258 11.26 15.95 10.56
C ILE A 258 11.58 14.94 11.67
N ALA A 259 12.65 15.18 12.42
CA ALA A 259 13.05 14.30 13.52
C ALA A 259 11.99 14.27 14.64
N ALA A 260 11.44 15.42 15.01
CA ALA A 260 10.34 15.51 15.96
C ALA A 260 9.06 14.82 15.46
N PHE A 261 8.77 14.89 14.17
CA PHE A 261 7.64 14.21 13.56
C PHE A 261 7.80 12.69 13.61
N VAL A 262 8.98 12.15 13.27
CA VAL A 262 9.26 10.72 13.36
C VAL A 262 9.20 10.23 14.81
N ASP A 263 9.79 10.98 15.75
CA ASP A 263 9.71 10.65 17.18
C ASP A 263 8.25 10.58 17.67
N LYS A 264 7.44 11.56 17.26
CA LYS A 264 6.01 11.61 17.58
C LYS A 264 5.26 10.42 16.98
N ALA A 265 5.47 10.10 15.70
CA ALA A 265 4.79 8.99 15.04
C ALA A 265 5.12 7.63 15.69
N VAL A 266 6.38 7.43 16.09
CA VAL A 266 6.80 6.22 16.82
C VAL A 266 6.16 6.16 18.20
N CYS A 267 6.14 7.28 18.95
CA CYS A 267 5.45 7.33 20.24
C CYS A 267 3.97 6.98 20.10
N GLU A 268 3.25 7.63 19.18
CA GLU A 268 1.82 7.38 18.96
C GLU A 268 1.54 5.91 18.61
N ALA A 269 2.38 5.31 17.77
CA ALA A 269 2.25 3.89 17.42
C ALA A 269 2.55 2.96 18.61
N LEU A 270 3.57 3.25 19.42
CA LEU A 270 3.88 2.46 20.62
C LEU A 270 2.80 2.62 21.70
N ASP A 271 2.26 3.83 21.88
CA ASP A 271 1.17 4.11 22.81
C ASP A 271 -0.09 3.34 22.39
N GLU A 272 -0.41 3.31 21.09
CA GLU A 272 -1.50 2.48 20.55
C GLU A 272 -1.30 0.98 20.88
N LEU A 273 -0.07 0.47 20.77
CA LEU A 273 0.23 -0.93 21.12
C LEU A 273 0.13 -1.22 22.62
N LEU A 274 0.52 -0.26 23.46
CA LEU A 274 0.38 -0.34 24.92
C LEU A 274 -1.09 -0.32 25.33
N GLU A 275 -1.88 0.60 24.76
CA GLU A 275 -3.33 0.65 24.96
C GLU A 275 -3.98 -0.66 24.51
N ALA A 276 -3.57 -1.22 23.38
CA ALA A 276 -3.99 -2.52 22.88
C ALA A 276 -3.49 -3.71 23.71
N SER A 277 -2.66 -3.49 24.75
CA SER A 277 -2.04 -4.57 25.54
C SER A 277 -1.25 -5.58 24.68
N ALA A 278 -0.85 -5.19 23.47
CA ALA A 278 -0.02 -5.97 22.55
C ALA A 278 1.46 -5.87 22.93
N LEU A 279 1.84 -4.80 23.64
CA LEU A 279 3.19 -4.52 24.09
C LEU A 279 3.23 -4.34 25.62
N ARG A 280 4.36 -4.71 26.24
CA ARG A 280 4.67 -4.41 27.64
C ARG A 280 6.05 -3.76 27.73
N LEU A 281 6.19 -2.81 28.64
CA LEU A 281 7.48 -2.20 29.00
C LEU A 281 8.10 -2.99 30.16
N ARG A 282 9.35 -3.43 29.99
CA ARG A 282 10.16 -4.06 31.05
C ARG A 282 11.39 -3.21 31.34
N PHE A 283 11.79 -3.13 32.61
CA PHE A 283 13.09 -2.57 32.96
C PHE A 283 14.21 -3.57 32.63
N PRO A 284 15.32 -3.12 32.01
CA PRO A 284 16.41 -4.02 31.65
C PRO A 284 17.05 -4.65 32.90
N THR A 285 17.35 -5.93 32.80
CA THR A 285 18.02 -6.73 33.85
C THR A 285 19.51 -6.43 33.93
N ALA A 286 20.12 -6.69 35.09
CA ALA A 286 21.56 -6.43 35.31
C ALA A 286 22.49 -7.13 34.29
N GLU A 287 22.06 -8.28 33.75
CA GLU A 287 22.78 -9.02 32.70
C GLU A 287 22.68 -8.33 31.32
N GLU A 288 21.51 -7.82 30.94
CA GLU A 288 21.35 -7.03 29.71
C GLU A 288 22.07 -5.67 29.82
N LYS A 289 22.14 -5.11 31.04
CA LYS A 289 22.92 -3.89 31.32
C LYS A 289 24.41 -4.11 31.12
N SER A 290 24.94 -5.27 31.50
CA SER A 290 26.36 -5.59 31.29
C SER A 290 26.67 -5.89 29.83
N GLN A 291 25.75 -6.52 29.09
CA GLN A 291 25.86 -6.76 27.64
C GLN A 291 25.80 -5.46 26.81
N ALA A 292 24.94 -4.50 27.19
CA ALA A 292 24.86 -3.19 26.54
C ALA A 292 26.14 -2.35 26.73
N VAL A 293 26.78 -2.45 27.90
CA VAL A 293 28.05 -1.76 28.21
C VAL A 293 29.26 -2.45 27.56
N THR A 294 29.19 -3.75 27.31
CA THR A 294 30.27 -4.55 26.73
C THR A 294 30.12 -4.78 25.22
N GLY A 295 29.31 -4.01 24.49
CA GLY A 295 29.29 -4.04 23.01
C GLY A 295 29.23 -5.45 22.39
N GLY A 296 28.56 -6.38 23.05
CA GLY A 296 28.69 -7.81 22.81
C GLY A 296 27.34 -8.44 22.48
N ASP A 297 26.92 -8.28 21.22
CA ASP A 297 26.26 -9.30 20.37
C ASP A 297 25.72 -8.61 19.11
N ALA A 298 26.64 -7.99 18.35
CA ALA A 298 26.41 -7.48 17.01
C ALA A 298 26.26 -8.63 15.97
N THR A 299 25.70 -9.78 16.34
CA THR A 299 25.59 -10.96 15.48
C THR A 299 24.16 -11.29 15.09
N GLN A 300 23.15 -10.91 15.89
CA GLN A 300 21.73 -11.10 15.53
C GLN A 300 21.09 -9.85 14.93
N ALA A 301 21.30 -8.66 15.51
CA ALA A 301 20.84 -7.39 14.92
C ALA A 301 21.52 -7.13 13.56
N ASP A 302 22.82 -7.40 13.48
CA ASP A 302 23.64 -7.21 12.26
C ASP A 302 23.32 -8.25 11.17
N ALA A 303 22.68 -9.37 11.51
CA ALA A 303 22.19 -10.35 10.53
C ALA A 303 20.97 -9.83 9.75
N VAL A 304 20.09 -9.05 10.39
CA VAL A 304 18.95 -8.39 9.72
C VAL A 304 19.44 -7.16 8.94
N THR A 305 20.35 -6.37 9.50
CA THR A 305 21.02 -5.28 8.77
C THR A 305 21.78 -5.82 7.54
N ARG A 306 22.38 -7.02 7.62
CA ARG A 306 22.95 -7.73 6.45
C ARG A 306 21.92 -8.27 5.47
N ARG A 307 20.77 -8.78 5.95
CA ARG A 307 19.69 -9.27 5.07
C ARG A 307 19.06 -8.13 4.27
N LEU A 308 18.85 -6.97 4.89
CA LEU A 308 18.35 -5.77 4.21
C LEU A 308 19.37 -5.20 3.21
N ARG A 309 20.68 -5.24 3.52
CA ARG A 309 21.75 -4.89 2.56
C ARG A 309 21.71 -5.80 1.34
N HIS A 310 21.65 -7.12 1.52
CA HIS A 310 21.62 -8.06 0.39
C HIS A 310 20.33 -8.03 -0.45
N SER A 311 19.21 -7.58 0.10
CA SER A 311 17.97 -7.40 -0.68
C SER A 311 17.91 -6.06 -1.44
N ALA A 312 18.65 -5.05 -1.01
CA ALA A 312 18.70 -3.73 -1.66
C ALA A 312 19.78 -3.65 -2.76
N ASP A 313 20.86 -4.43 -2.65
CA ASP A 313 21.98 -4.42 -3.59
C ASP A 313 21.70 -5.16 -4.93
N ALA A 314 20.44 -5.54 -5.20
CA ALA A 314 20.11 -6.37 -6.37
C ALA A 314 19.77 -5.59 -7.64
N ASP A 315 19.45 -4.30 -7.56
CA ASP A 315 19.12 -3.48 -8.73
C ASP A 315 19.42 -2.01 -8.42
N GLU A 316 20.54 -1.46 -8.91
CA GLU A 316 20.68 -0.03 -9.26
C GLU A 316 22.11 0.27 -9.77
N GLN A 317 22.27 0.34 -11.09
CA GLN A 317 23.28 1.18 -11.74
C GLN A 317 22.50 2.25 -12.50
N ASP A 318 22.31 3.42 -11.88
CA ASP A 318 22.14 4.73 -12.54
C ASP A 318 21.70 5.78 -11.50
N GLY A 319 22.61 6.65 -11.05
CA GLY A 319 22.23 7.79 -10.19
C GLY A 319 23.22 8.32 -9.14
N GLU A 320 24.51 7.93 -9.16
CA GLU A 320 25.46 8.08 -8.04
C GLU A 320 25.59 9.48 -7.40
N GLN A 321 25.39 10.58 -8.13
CA GLN A 321 25.63 11.94 -7.59
C GLN A 321 24.46 12.48 -6.76
N ASP A 322 23.22 12.23 -7.17
CA ASP A 322 22.03 12.68 -6.44
C ASP A 322 21.77 11.84 -5.18
N GLU A 323 22.20 10.57 -5.21
CA GLU A 323 22.07 9.65 -4.09
C GLU A 323 23.06 9.94 -2.96
N GLU A 324 24.26 10.42 -3.29
CA GLU A 324 25.26 10.74 -2.29
C GLU A 324 24.86 11.96 -1.45
N GLU A 325 24.34 13.02 -2.08
CA GLU A 325 23.87 14.24 -1.39
C GLU A 325 22.62 13.94 -0.52
N ARG A 326 21.68 13.14 -1.04
CA ARG A 326 20.48 12.69 -0.29
C ARG A 326 20.85 11.72 0.84
N GLY A 327 21.84 10.86 0.62
CA GLY A 327 22.39 9.96 1.63
C GLY A 327 23.07 10.70 2.78
N GLN A 328 23.76 11.80 2.47
CA GLN A 328 24.30 12.72 3.48
C GLN A 328 23.19 13.40 4.29
N GLU A 329 22.09 13.82 3.65
CA GLU A 329 20.93 14.41 4.34
C GLU A 329 20.25 13.40 5.28
N ALA A 330 20.04 12.17 4.83
CA ALA A 330 19.51 11.08 5.66
C ALA A 330 20.41 10.77 6.88
N ARG A 331 21.73 10.75 6.68
CA ARG A 331 22.72 10.57 7.77
C ARG A 331 22.67 11.71 8.78
N ALA A 332 22.51 12.95 8.32
CA ALA A 332 22.42 14.12 9.19
C ALA A 332 21.12 14.12 10.01
N ILE A 333 19.98 13.75 9.41
CA ILE A 333 18.72 13.61 10.14
C ILE A 333 18.81 12.48 11.18
N ARG A 334 19.48 11.38 10.83
CA ARG A 334 19.75 10.28 11.78
C ARG A 334 20.61 10.75 12.97
N ALA A 335 21.59 11.61 12.74
CA ALA A 335 22.38 12.21 13.81
C ALA A 335 21.53 13.12 14.70
N GLU A 336 20.61 13.91 14.13
CA GLU A 336 19.69 14.76 14.91
C GLU A 336 18.65 13.93 15.70
N LEU A 337 18.13 12.85 15.13
CA LEU A 337 17.28 11.89 15.83
C LEU A 337 18.00 11.27 17.03
N SER A 338 19.28 10.93 16.88
CA SER A 338 20.11 10.45 18.00
C SER A 338 20.31 11.53 19.07
N ALA A 339 20.51 12.79 18.69
CA ALA A 339 20.77 13.89 19.62
C ALA A 339 19.52 14.32 20.42
N LEU A 340 18.33 14.28 19.81
CA LEU A 340 17.07 14.60 20.49
C LEU A 340 16.74 13.64 21.64
N SER A 341 17.23 12.39 21.58
CA SER A 341 17.12 11.45 22.70
C SER A 341 18.05 11.84 23.87
N GLU A 342 19.25 12.36 23.56
CA GLU A 342 20.24 12.74 24.60
C GLU A 342 19.87 14.02 25.36
N GLU A 343 19.23 15.01 24.71
CA GLU A 343 18.89 16.31 25.33
C GLU A 343 17.79 16.24 26.40
N LYS A 344 17.02 15.15 26.49
CA LYS A 344 16.03 14.95 27.58
C LYS A 344 16.65 14.51 28.92
N LYS A 345 17.98 14.40 29.05
CA LYS A 345 18.66 14.12 30.33
C LYS A 345 18.72 15.40 31.20
N PRO A 346 18.12 15.43 32.42
CA PRO A 346 18.15 16.63 33.26
C PRO A 346 19.57 16.90 33.78
N ALA A 347 20.16 18.03 33.37
CA ALA A 347 21.44 18.50 33.89
C ALA A 347 21.32 18.91 35.36
N ARG A 348 21.81 18.08 36.30
CA ARG A 348 21.89 18.43 37.73
C ARG A 348 23.03 19.42 37.98
N ARG A 349 22.69 20.69 38.29
CA ARG A 349 23.60 21.66 38.91
C ARG A 349 23.65 21.42 40.42
N GLY A 350 24.72 20.83 40.94
CA GLY A 350 24.95 20.68 42.38
C GLY A 350 25.31 22.02 43.05
N ARG A 351 24.47 22.50 43.97
CA ARG A 351 24.85 23.49 44.99
C ARG A 351 25.04 22.74 46.31
N GLY A 352 26.28 22.59 46.75
CA GLY A 352 26.59 22.02 48.05
C GLY A 352 26.11 22.94 49.18
N ARG A 353 25.45 22.36 50.19
CA ARG A 353 25.20 23.01 51.48
C ARG A 353 25.67 22.05 52.57
N LYS A 354 26.67 22.46 53.34
CA LYS A 354 27.13 21.76 54.53
C LYS A 354 26.11 21.97 55.65
N THR A 355 25.78 20.92 56.37
CA THR A 355 25.27 21.02 57.75
C THR A 355 26.07 20.12 58.67
N CYS A 356 26.26 20.65 59.87
CA CYS A 356 27.08 20.11 60.94
C CYS A 356 26.26 19.09 61.71
N GLU A 357 26.49 17.80 61.49
CA GLU A 357 26.27 16.74 62.47
C GLU A 357 26.78 15.45 61.85
N GLY A 358 27.99 15.05 62.27
CA GLY A 358 28.65 13.86 61.77
C GLY A 358 27.85 12.60 62.12
N ARG A 359 27.34 11.95 61.08
CA ARG A 359 27.08 10.50 60.97
C ARG A 359 26.87 10.19 59.49
N ASP A 360 27.94 9.77 58.84
CA ASP A 360 27.88 9.16 57.52
C ASP A 360 27.35 7.73 57.70
N ILE A 361 26.11 7.50 57.27
CA ILE A 361 25.56 6.15 57.05
C ILE A 361 24.87 6.20 55.69
N PHE A 362 25.64 6.01 54.63
CA PHE A 362 25.24 5.35 53.40
C PHE A 362 26.53 4.86 52.74
N GLU A 363 26.62 3.56 52.51
CA GLU A 363 27.57 3.00 51.55
C GLU A 363 27.27 3.68 50.21
N GLU A 364 28.23 4.48 49.72
CA GLU A 364 28.23 5.00 48.36
C GLU A 364 28.47 3.82 47.41
N GLU A 365 27.39 3.14 46.98
CA GLU A 365 27.40 2.47 45.69
C GLU A 365 27.42 3.57 44.63
N ASP A 366 28.60 3.72 44.01
CA ASP A 366 28.93 4.65 42.94
C ASP A 366 28.18 4.25 41.64
N ASP A 367 26.86 4.45 41.63
CA ASP A 367 26.02 4.24 40.44
C ASP A 367 26.18 5.43 39.47
N GLY A 368 27.10 5.26 38.52
CA GLY A 368 27.25 6.13 37.34
C GLY A 368 25.96 6.27 36.50
N PRO A 369 25.88 7.26 35.60
CA PRO A 369 24.63 7.73 35.04
C PRO A 369 24.14 6.84 33.89
N THR A 370 23.31 5.84 34.19
CA THR A 370 22.60 5.09 33.15
C THR A 370 21.11 5.14 33.41
N SER A 371 20.46 6.22 32.97
CA SER A 371 19.01 6.23 32.78
C SER A 371 18.68 5.25 31.66
N LEU A 372 18.41 4.00 32.03
CA LEU A 372 18.19 2.92 31.08
C LEU A 372 16.81 3.06 30.44
N GLU A 373 16.78 3.08 29.11
CA GLU A 373 15.53 3.06 28.35
C GLU A 373 14.75 1.76 28.65
N PRO A 374 13.41 1.82 28.72
CA PRO A 374 12.60 0.63 28.90
C PRO A 374 12.71 -0.30 27.68
N VAL A 375 12.78 -1.60 27.94
CA VAL A 375 12.80 -2.65 26.92
C VAL A 375 11.35 -2.94 26.50
N LEU A 376 11.12 -2.97 25.19
CA LEU A 376 9.86 -3.31 24.55
C LEU A 376 9.75 -4.83 24.44
N GLU A 377 8.76 -5.41 25.10
CA GLU A 377 8.48 -6.85 25.01
C GLU A 377 7.09 -7.10 24.42
N SER A 378 7.01 -8.02 23.44
CA SER A 378 5.74 -8.47 22.88
C SER A 378 4.93 -9.25 23.93
N THR A 379 3.64 -8.97 24.07
CA THR A 379 2.74 -9.82 24.87
C THR A 379 2.25 -11.01 24.05
N PRO A 380 1.69 -12.06 24.68
CA PRO A 380 1.05 -13.16 23.94
C PRO A 380 -0.04 -12.66 22.97
N LEU A 381 -0.78 -11.59 23.33
CA LEU A 381 -1.76 -10.97 22.46
C LEU A 381 -1.12 -10.29 21.25
N GLY A 382 -0.02 -9.55 21.46
CA GLY A 382 0.75 -8.95 20.35
C GLY A 382 1.27 -10.00 19.37
N ARG A 383 1.70 -11.17 19.87
CA ARG A 383 2.11 -12.31 19.04
C ARG A 383 0.94 -12.91 18.25
N ILE A 384 -0.21 -13.09 18.89
CA ILE A 384 -1.42 -13.62 18.21
C ILE A 384 -1.89 -12.64 17.14
N ALA A 385 -1.89 -11.33 17.43
CA ALA A 385 -2.23 -10.29 16.47
C ALA A 385 -1.30 -10.33 15.25
N CYS A 386 0.01 -10.44 15.48
CA CYS A 386 1.01 -10.56 14.42
C CYS A 386 0.82 -11.81 13.54
N VAL A 387 0.54 -12.97 14.15
CA VAL A 387 0.37 -14.23 13.41
C VAL A 387 -0.88 -14.21 12.54
N ASN A 388 -1.94 -13.56 13.00
CA ASN A 388 -3.23 -13.54 12.30
C ASN A 388 -3.43 -12.29 11.44
N TYR A 389 -2.46 -11.38 11.34
CA TYR A 389 -2.63 -10.09 10.63
C TYR A 389 -3.86 -9.31 11.09
N ILE A 390 -4.15 -9.34 12.40
CA ILE A 390 -5.26 -8.61 13.02
C ILE A 390 -4.68 -7.37 13.69
N SER A 391 -5.37 -6.23 13.56
CA SER A 391 -4.97 -5.02 14.26
C SER A 391 -4.89 -5.27 15.78
N PRO A 392 -3.87 -4.74 16.48
CA PRO A 392 -3.73 -4.90 17.93
C PRO A 392 -4.98 -4.51 18.72
N LYS A 393 -5.70 -3.48 18.27
CA LYS A 393 -6.98 -3.03 18.84
C LYS A 393 -8.05 -4.12 18.73
N SER A 394 -8.20 -4.73 17.55
CA SER A 394 -9.14 -5.82 17.32
C SER A 394 -8.77 -7.08 18.10
N ALA A 395 -7.48 -7.39 18.23
CA ALA A 395 -6.99 -8.49 19.07
C ALA A 395 -7.33 -8.28 20.56
N LYS A 396 -7.23 -7.04 21.07
CA LYS A 396 -7.66 -6.70 22.43
C LYS A 396 -9.17 -6.80 22.59
N MET A 397 -9.96 -6.29 21.66
CA MET A 397 -11.42 -6.43 21.69
C MET A 397 -11.85 -7.90 21.76
N LEU A 398 -11.22 -8.75 20.97
CA LEU A 398 -11.42 -10.19 21.04
C LEU A 398 -11.01 -10.72 22.42
N SER A 399 -9.80 -10.42 22.91
CA SER A 399 -9.37 -10.84 24.25
C SER A 399 -10.31 -10.38 25.36
N ASP A 400 -10.90 -9.20 25.24
CA ASP A 400 -11.81 -8.61 26.23
C ASP A 400 -13.20 -9.25 26.16
N ALA A 401 -13.68 -9.57 24.96
CA ALA A 401 -14.89 -10.35 24.75
C ALA A 401 -14.74 -11.82 25.19
N LEU A 402 -13.51 -12.36 25.10
CA LEU A 402 -13.15 -13.69 25.59
C LEU A 402 -13.00 -13.73 27.13
N ARG A 403 -12.83 -12.59 27.80
CA ARG A 403 -12.78 -12.54 29.27
C ARG A 403 -14.19 -12.75 29.83
N PRO A 404 -14.42 -13.73 30.73
CA PRO A 404 -15.75 -13.99 31.25
C PRO A 404 -16.28 -12.76 32.00
N ALA A 405 -17.47 -12.31 31.61
CA ALA A 405 -18.24 -11.35 32.37
C ALA A 405 -18.69 -12.05 33.66
N GLN A 406 -18.10 -11.64 34.79
CA GLN A 406 -18.41 -12.08 36.15
C GLN A 406 -17.74 -13.39 36.58
N ALA A 407 -17.17 -13.36 37.77
CA ALA A 407 -16.37 -14.40 38.42
C ALA A 407 -17.14 -15.69 38.78
N GLU A 408 -18.28 -15.98 38.13
CA GLU A 408 -19.11 -17.15 38.43
C GLU A 408 -19.23 -18.18 37.28
N GLU A 409 -18.74 -17.87 36.07
CA GLU A 409 -18.63 -18.85 34.97
C GLU A 409 -17.16 -19.11 34.58
N GLU A 410 -16.37 -19.65 35.51
CA GLU A 410 -14.95 -19.98 35.31
C GLU A 410 -14.65 -21.02 34.21
N ASN A 411 -15.67 -21.55 33.52
CA ASN A 411 -15.47 -22.69 32.60
C ASN A 411 -16.35 -22.67 31.34
N ARG A 412 -16.80 -21.50 30.87
CA ARG A 412 -17.43 -21.42 29.55
C ARG A 412 -16.37 -21.42 28.46
N ARG A 413 -15.95 -22.62 28.02
CA ARG A 413 -15.14 -22.79 26.81
C ARG A 413 -15.98 -22.34 25.61
N LEU A 414 -15.58 -21.24 25.00
CA LEU A 414 -16.20 -20.76 23.76
C LEU A 414 -15.99 -21.82 22.68
N SER A 415 -17.07 -22.13 21.95
CA SER A 415 -16.97 -23.06 20.84
C SER A 415 -16.21 -22.41 19.68
N PHE A 416 -15.63 -23.21 18.79
CA PHE A 416 -15.02 -22.71 17.56
C PHE A 416 -15.97 -21.79 16.77
N VAL A 417 -17.28 -22.08 16.82
CA VAL A 417 -18.33 -21.27 16.18
C VAL A 417 -18.46 -19.90 16.85
N ASP A 418 -18.34 -19.81 18.18
CA ASP A 418 -18.40 -18.53 18.90
C ASP A 418 -17.16 -17.68 18.60
N ILE A 419 -15.98 -18.31 18.49
CA ILE A 419 -14.73 -17.65 18.10
C ILE A 419 -14.82 -17.13 16.66
N VAL A 420 -15.32 -17.94 15.73
CA VAL A 420 -15.50 -17.52 14.32
C VAL A 420 -16.54 -16.41 14.19
N LYS A 421 -17.61 -16.41 15.00
CA LYS A 421 -18.57 -15.30 15.03
C LYS A 421 -17.94 -14.00 15.54
N LEU A 422 -17.17 -14.08 16.62
CA LEU A 422 -16.44 -12.92 17.14
C LEU A 422 -15.43 -12.38 16.14
N LEU A 423 -14.72 -13.27 15.41
CA LEU A 423 -13.81 -12.88 14.33
C LEU A 423 -14.57 -12.29 13.12
N ALA A 424 -15.74 -12.82 12.76
CA ALA A 424 -16.54 -12.32 11.63
C ALA A 424 -17.10 -10.90 11.85
N ASP A 425 -17.25 -10.48 13.11
CA ASP A 425 -17.68 -9.13 13.48
C ASP A 425 -16.55 -8.09 13.38
N VAL A 426 -15.29 -8.55 13.28
CA VAL A 426 -14.11 -7.69 13.10
C VAL A 426 -14.04 -7.23 11.64
N PRO A 427 -14.01 -5.92 11.34
CA PRO A 427 -14.02 -5.42 9.97
C PRO A 427 -12.82 -5.92 9.14
N GLU A 428 -11.69 -6.18 9.78
CA GLU A 428 -10.46 -6.72 9.18
C GLU A 428 -10.61 -8.18 8.73
N TYR A 429 -11.49 -8.97 9.36
CA TYR A 429 -11.73 -10.37 8.97
C TYR A 429 -12.41 -10.48 7.59
N LYS A 430 -13.18 -9.46 7.19
CA LYS A 430 -13.78 -9.39 5.84
C LYS A 430 -12.74 -9.16 4.73
N GLN A 431 -11.56 -8.65 5.10
CA GLN A 431 -10.46 -8.36 4.17
C GLN A 431 -9.43 -9.49 4.12
N MET A 432 -9.54 -10.49 4.99
CA MET A 432 -8.66 -11.66 4.95
C MET A 432 -8.97 -12.53 3.71
N PRO A 433 -7.95 -12.98 2.97
CA PRO A 433 -8.15 -14.00 1.97
C PRO A 433 -8.65 -15.28 2.67
N VAL A 434 -9.78 -15.81 2.21
CA VAL A 434 -10.40 -17.06 2.69
C VAL A 434 -9.48 -18.24 2.48
#